data_AF-A0A6J5EW85-F1
#
_entry.id   AF-A0A6J5EW85-F1
#
_cell.length_a   1.000
_cell.length_b   1.000
_cell.length_c   1.000
_cell.angle_alpha   90.00
_cell.angle_beta   90.00
_cell.angle_gamma   90.00
#
_symmetry.space_group_name_H-M   'P 1'
#
loop_
_entity.id
_entity.type
_entity.pdbx_description
1 polymer ?
#
loop_
_entity_poly.entity_id
_entity_poly.type
_entity_poly.pdbx_seq_one_letter_code
_entity_poly.pdbx_strand_id
1 'polypeptide(L)'
;MWCEIMKGIPAAIVALVIGCIAAAIAYRQYKVAHARFMLDLFEKRHEIYLYTATFLTELVLERPMEPHDVGIFRGRTAAAPFLFKREIADFLKDVSDQAAHADRDRAAAAAWATEQLDVLKTRFMPYMDLSDWR
;
A
#
# COMPACT_ATOMS: atom_id res chain seq x y z
N MET A 1 -7.64 23.49 -59.73
CA MET A 1 -6.77 23.53 -58.54
C MET A 1 -7.52 23.90 -57.25
N TRP A 2 -8.46 24.87 -57.27
CA TRP A 2 -9.20 25.30 -56.06
C TRP A 2 -10.22 24.26 -55.51
N CYS A 3 -10.91 23.50 -56.38
CA CYS A 3 -11.91 22.51 -55.95
C CYS A 3 -11.34 21.25 -55.28
N GLU A 4 -10.03 20.98 -55.36
CA GLU A 4 -9.43 19.83 -54.67
C GLU A 4 -9.14 20.11 -53.19
N ILE A 5 -8.76 21.34 -52.85
CA ILE A 5 -8.48 21.76 -51.47
C ILE A 5 -9.77 21.74 -50.63
N MET A 6 -10.92 22.08 -51.23
CA MET A 6 -12.23 22.05 -50.56
C MET A 6 -12.68 20.64 -50.12
N LYS A 7 -12.18 19.56 -50.75
CA LYS A 7 -12.56 18.18 -50.39
C LYS A 7 -11.86 17.66 -49.13
N GLY A 8 -10.71 18.25 -48.75
CA GLY A 8 -9.93 17.82 -47.58
C GLY A 8 -10.33 18.48 -46.26
N ILE A 9 -10.99 19.64 -46.31
CA ILE A 9 -11.43 20.41 -45.13
C ILE A 9 -12.38 19.60 -44.23
N PRO A 10 -13.38 18.88 -44.75
CA PRO A 10 -14.26 18.06 -43.90
C PRO A 10 -13.50 16.95 -43.16
N ALA A 11 -12.52 16.33 -43.81
CA ALA A 11 -11.70 15.29 -43.20
C ALA A 11 -10.82 15.86 -42.08
N ALA A 12 -10.23 17.04 -42.27
CA ALA A 12 -9.43 17.71 -41.25
C ALA A 12 -10.28 18.11 -40.02
N ILE A 13 -11.50 18.62 -40.23
CA ILE A 13 -12.43 18.97 -39.14
C ILE A 13 -12.84 17.71 -38.37
N VAL A 14 -13.19 16.63 -39.06
CA VAL A 14 -13.55 15.35 -38.43
C VAL A 14 -12.37 14.81 -37.62
N ALA A 15 -11.15 14.84 -38.16
CA ALA A 15 -9.95 14.43 -37.45
C ALA A 15 -9.71 15.28 -36.18
N LEU A 16 -9.91 16.60 -36.25
CA LEU A 16 -9.79 17.50 -35.10
C LEU A 16 -10.83 17.18 -34.03
N VAL A 17 -12.09 16.98 -34.40
CA VAL A 17 -13.17 16.62 -33.47
C VAL A 17 -12.89 15.29 -32.78
N ILE A 18 -12.51 14.26 -33.55
CA ILE A 18 -12.15 12.95 -33.01
C ILE A 18 -10.94 13.07 -32.08
N GLY A 19 -9.93 13.85 -32.45
CA GLY A 19 -8.76 14.12 -31.62
C GLY A 19 -9.13 14.78 -30.28
N CYS A 20 -10.00 15.79 -30.29
CA CYS A 20 -10.49 16.43 -29.07
C CYS A 20 -11.27 15.46 -28.18
N ILE A 21 -12.15 14.62 -28.76
CA ILE A 21 -12.90 13.60 -28.02
C ILE A 21 -11.94 12.59 -27.40
N ALA A 22 -10.97 12.08 -28.18
CA ALA A 22 -9.97 11.14 -27.70
C ALA A 22 -9.14 11.74 -26.55
N ALA A 23 -8.70 12.98 -26.66
CA ALA A 23 -7.98 13.69 -25.61
C ALA A 23 -8.82 13.84 -24.33
N ALA A 24 -10.12 14.18 -24.46
CA ALA A 24 -11.03 14.30 -23.32
C ALA A 24 -11.25 12.94 -22.61
N ILE A 25 -11.38 11.86 -23.37
CA ILE A 25 -11.50 10.50 -22.82
C ILE A 25 -10.20 10.09 -22.12
N ALA A 26 -9.05 10.30 -22.76
CA ALA A 26 -7.74 9.98 -22.20
C ALA A 26 -7.50 10.70 -20.86
N TYR A 27 -7.85 11.99 -20.78
CA TYR A 27 -7.75 12.76 -19.54
C TYR A 27 -8.61 12.17 -18.41
N ARG A 28 -9.85 11.75 -18.72
CA ARG A 28 -10.73 11.09 -17.75
C ARG A 28 -10.18 9.73 -17.31
N GLN A 29 -9.66 8.95 -18.25
CA GLN A 29 -9.04 7.65 -17.96
C GLN A 29 -7.81 7.81 -17.06
N TYR A 30 -6.95 8.79 -17.33
CA TYR A 30 -5.80 9.09 -16.48
C TYR A 30 -6.24 9.42 -15.05
N LYS A 31 -7.24 10.30 -14.88
CA LYS A 31 -7.75 10.66 -13.55
C LYS A 31 -8.30 9.45 -12.79
N VAL A 32 -9.03 8.58 -13.48
CA VAL A 32 -9.58 7.34 -12.88
C VAL A 32 -8.48 6.34 -12.55
N ALA A 33 -7.52 6.13 -13.45
CA ALA A 33 -6.39 5.24 -13.24
C ALA A 33 -5.54 5.69 -12.06
N HIS A 34 -5.31 7.00 -11.93
CA HIS A 34 -4.58 7.57 -10.81
C HIS A 34 -5.32 7.34 -9.47
N ALA A 35 -6.63 7.61 -9.42
CA ALA A 35 -7.43 7.35 -8.22
C ALA A 35 -7.45 5.87 -7.82
N ARG A 36 -7.51 4.95 -8.80
CA ARG A 36 -7.43 3.51 -8.55
C ARG A 36 -6.06 3.08 -8.03
N PHE A 37 -4.99 3.55 -8.65
CA PHE A 37 -3.63 3.27 -8.21
C PHE A 37 -3.40 3.69 -6.75
N MET A 38 -3.93 4.85 -6.36
CA MET A 38 -3.85 5.33 -4.98
C MET A 38 -4.64 4.43 -4.02
N LEU A 39 -5.86 4.05 -4.38
CA LEU A 39 -6.66 3.11 -3.58
C LEU A 39 -5.94 1.77 -3.41
N ASP A 40 -5.40 1.21 -4.50
CA ASP A 40 -4.65 -0.05 -4.47
C ASP A 40 -3.43 0.05 -3.53
N LEU A 41 -2.71 1.18 -3.58
CA LEU A 41 -1.56 1.43 -2.70
C LEU A 41 -1.99 1.50 -1.22
N PHE A 42 -3.10 2.18 -0.93
CA PHE A 42 -3.66 2.24 0.41
C PHE A 42 -4.05 0.85 0.92
N GLU A 43 -4.77 0.06 0.12
CA GLU A 43 -5.20 -1.28 0.48
C GLU A 43 -3.99 -2.18 0.81
N LYS A 44 -2.93 -2.13 -0.01
CA LYS A 44 -1.71 -2.91 0.25
C LYS A 44 -0.99 -2.50 1.53
N ARG A 45 -0.94 -1.20 1.83
CA ARG A 45 -0.36 -0.71 3.07
C ARG A 45 -1.20 -1.11 4.28
N HIS A 46 -2.52 -0.99 4.15
CA HIS A 46 -3.48 -1.34 5.20
C HIS A 46 -3.46 -2.84 5.51
N GLU A 47 -3.29 -3.70 4.50
CA GLU A 47 -3.12 -5.14 4.67
C GLU A 47 -1.94 -5.46 5.60
N ILE A 48 -0.77 -4.83 5.37
CA ILE A 48 0.42 -5.02 6.21
C ILE A 48 0.19 -4.49 7.62
N TYR A 49 -0.46 -3.33 7.77
CA TYR A 49 -0.81 -2.77 9.07
C TYR A 49 -1.70 -3.73 9.88
N LEU A 50 -2.82 -4.17 9.30
CA LEU A 50 -3.77 -5.08 9.95
C LEU A 50 -3.08 -6.39 10.35
N TYR A 51 -2.30 -6.95 9.44
CA TYR A 51 -1.61 -8.21 9.70
C TYR A 51 -0.58 -8.06 10.83
N THR A 52 0.11 -6.91 10.90
CA THR A 52 1.05 -6.60 11.99
C THR A 52 0.34 -6.40 13.32
N ALA A 53 -0.78 -5.66 13.34
CA ALA A 53 -1.60 -5.47 14.52
C ALA A 53 -2.13 -6.80 15.06
N THR A 54 -2.65 -7.67 14.19
CA THR A 54 -3.12 -9.01 14.58
C THR A 54 -1.98 -9.85 15.15
N PHE A 55 -0.82 -9.87 14.48
CA PHE A 55 0.33 -10.64 14.95
C PHE A 55 0.85 -10.17 16.31
N LEU A 56 0.95 -8.85 16.52
CA LEU A 56 1.29 -8.29 17.83
C LEU A 56 0.23 -8.61 18.90
N THR A 57 -1.05 -8.60 18.53
CA THR A 57 -2.14 -9.00 19.45
C THR A 57 -2.00 -10.45 19.87
N GLU A 58 -1.63 -11.36 18.95
CA GLU A 58 -1.37 -12.76 19.30
C GLU A 58 -0.18 -12.93 20.25
N LEU A 59 0.87 -12.09 20.13
CA LEU A 59 1.96 -12.04 21.10
C LEU A 59 1.50 -11.53 22.47
N VAL A 60 0.63 -10.52 22.52
CA VAL A 60 0.02 -10.00 23.76
C VAL A 60 -0.81 -11.06 24.47
N LEU A 61 -1.52 -11.91 23.70
CA LEU A 61 -2.31 -13.02 24.24
C LEU A 61 -1.46 -14.22 24.68
N GLU A 62 -0.12 -14.10 24.66
CA GLU A 62 0.84 -15.14 25.02
C GLU A 62 0.62 -16.47 24.26
N ARG A 63 0.07 -16.38 23.05
CA ARG A 63 -0.13 -17.55 22.20
C ARG A 63 1.24 -18.17 21.89
N PRO A 64 1.42 -19.50 22.03
CA PRO A 64 2.66 -20.14 21.61
C PRO A 64 2.86 -19.91 20.11
N MET A 65 3.97 -19.26 19.75
CA MET A 65 4.31 -18.93 18.38
C MET A 65 5.19 -20.02 17.81
N GLU A 66 4.69 -20.76 16.82
CA GLU A 66 5.53 -21.72 16.13
C GLU A 66 6.48 -20.99 15.16
N PRO A 67 7.66 -21.55 14.85
CA PRO A 67 8.53 -21.02 13.81
C PRO A 67 7.82 -20.80 12.47
N HIS A 68 6.76 -21.59 12.21
CA HIS A 68 5.90 -21.44 11.05
C HIS A 68 5.14 -20.10 11.06
N ASP A 69 4.57 -19.68 12.20
CA ASP A 69 3.82 -18.42 12.32
C ASP A 69 4.71 -17.21 12.01
N VAL A 70 5.95 -17.21 12.52
CA VAL A 70 6.96 -16.17 12.21
C VAL A 70 7.31 -16.18 10.72
N GLY A 71 7.39 -17.36 10.11
CA GLY A 71 7.63 -17.53 8.67
C GLY A 71 6.50 -16.95 7.81
N ILE A 72 5.24 -17.22 8.19
CA ILE A 72 4.07 -16.62 7.52
C ILE A 72 4.14 -15.10 7.67
N PHE A 73 4.49 -14.60 8.86
CA PHE A 73 4.57 -13.17 9.09
C PHE A 73 5.59 -12.47 8.20
N ARG A 74 6.80 -13.02 8.11
CA ARG A 74 7.83 -12.52 7.19
C ARG A 74 7.39 -12.58 5.73
N GLY A 75 6.67 -13.64 5.33
CA GLY A 75 6.14 -13.77 3.97
C GLY A 75 5.08 -12.72 3.63
N ARG A 76 4.13 -12.47 4.54
CA ARG A 76 3.05 -11.49 4.36
C ARG A 76 3.55 -10.05 4.39
N THR A 77 4.64 -9.79 5.09
CA THR A 77 5.26 -8.47 5.22
C THR A 77 6.42 -8.23 4.27
N ALA A 78 6.78 -9.20 3.41
CA ALA A 78 7.91 -9.11 2.49
C ALA A 78 7.80 -7.95 1.48
N ALA A 79 6.59 -7.49 1.18
CA ALA A 79 6.36 -6.34 0.30
C ALA A 79 6.63 -4.98 0.98
N ALA A 80 6.81 -4.94 2.30
CA ALA A 80 6.95 -3.70 3.05
C ALA A 80 8.09 -2.77 2.58
N PRO A 81 9.29 -3.26 2.19
CA PRO A 81 10.37 -2.40 1.69
C PRO A 81 10.03 -1.65 0.41
N PHE A 82 9.04 -2.11 -0.36
CA PHE A 82 8.57 -1.45 -1.58
C PHE A 82 7.43 -0.46 -1.31
N LEU A 83 6.65 -0.69 -0.25
CA LEU A 83 5.44 0.07 0.05
C LEU A 83 5.67 1.21 1.05
N PHE A 84 6.70 1.07 1.89
CA PHE A 84 7.01 1.98 2.99
C PHE A 84 8.47 2.44 2.94
N LYS A 85 8.80 3.45 3.76
CA LYS A 85 10.21 3.78 4.01
C LYS A 85 10.85 2.68 4.84
N ARG A 86 12.19 2.66 4.80
CA ARG A 86 13.03 1.69 5.50
C ARG A 86 12.70 1.52 6.99
N GLU A 87 12.29 2.59 7.68
CA GLU A 87 11.88 2.53 9.09
C GLU A 87 10.81 1.47 9.38
N ILE A 88 9.81 1.33 8.52
CA ILE A 88 8.75 0.32 8.71
C ILE A 88 9.27 -1.08 8.41
N ALA A 89 10.11 -1.24 7.40
CA ALA A 89 10.72 -2.53 7.09
C ALA A 89 11.62 -3.02 8.23
N ASP A 90 12.42 -2.11 8.81
CA ASP A 90 13.27 -2.39 9.97
C ASP A 90 12.39 -2.75 11.19
N PHE A 91 11.31 -2.01 11.44
CA PHE A 91 10.35 -2.33 12.50
C PHE A 91 9.70 -3.72 12.34
N LEU A 92 9.25 -4.09 11.14
CA LEU A 92 8.63 -5.39 10.90
C LEU A 92 9.65 -6.53 11.08
N LYS A 93 10.92 -6.29 10.74
CA LYS A 93 11.99 -7.23 11.04
C LYS A 93 12.14 -7.43 12.54
N ASP A 94 12.19 -6.34 13.32
CA ASP A 94 12.30 -6.38 14.78
C ASP A 94 11.12 -7.17 15.40
N VAL A 95 9.89 -6.97 14.90
CA VAL A 95 8.71 -7.75 15.31
C VAL A 95 8.91 -9.24 15.07
N SER A 96 9.41 -9.62 13.89
CA SER A 96 9.65 -11.04 13.58
C SER A 96 10.76 -11.66 14.41
N ASP A 97 11.80 -10.88 14.74
CA ASP A 97 12.94 -11.35 15.52
C ASP A 97 12.55 -11.49 17.00
N GLN A 98 11.75 -10.55 17.52
CA GLN A 98 11.19 -10.64 18.87
C GLN A 98 10.25 -11.84 19.01
N ALA A 99 9.38 -12.08 18.02
CA ALA A 99 8.47 -13.23 18.01
C ALA A 99 9.23 -14.56 17.96
N ALA A 100 10.33 -14.65 17.21
CA ALA A 100 11.18 -15.84 17.15
C ALA A 100 11.86 -16.17 18.50
N HIS A 101 11.93 -15.21 19.42
CA HIS A 101 12.51 -15.36 20.74
C HIS A 101 11.48 -15.35 21.88
N ALA A 102 10.19 -15.22 21.56
CA ALA A 102 9.10 -15.11 22.54
C ALA A 102 9.01 -16.33 23.47
N ASP A 103 9.36 -17.52 23.00
CA ASP A 103 9.36 -18.75 23.82
C ASP A 103 10.29 -18.70 25.03
N ARG A 104 11.34 -17.87 25.00
CA ARG A 104 12.28 -17.73 26.13
C ARG A 104 11.69 -16.96 27.30
N ASP A 105 10.89 -15.93 26.98
CA ASP A 105 10.25 -15.04 27.95
C ASP A 105 8.98 -14.44 27.35
N ARG A 106 7.88 -15.19 27.47
CA ARG A 106 6.59 -14.81 26.90
C ARG A 106 5.99 -13.57 27.56
N ALA A 107 6.20 -13.40 28.86
CA ALA A 107 5.71 -12.23 29.59
C ALA A 107 6.41 -10.96 29.11
N ALA A 108 7.74 -11.00 28.92
CA ALA A 108 8.47 -9.87 28.34
C ALA A 108 8.06 -9.59 26.88
N ALA A 109 7.83 -10.63 26.08
CA ALA A 109 7.37 -10.48 24.70
C ALA A 109 5.97 -9.85 24.62
N ALA A 110 5.03 -10.26 25.49
CA ALA A 110 3.70 -9.69 25.58
C ALA A 110 3.73 -8.22 26.04
N ALA A 111 4.55 -7.89 27.04
CA ALA A 111 4.74 -6.52 27.51
C ALA A 111 5.30 -5.61 26.39
N TRP A 112 6.33 -6.08 25.69
CA TRP A 112 6.89 -5.38 24.54
C TRP A 112 5.87 -5.22 23.41
N ALA A 113 5.10 -6.27 23.09
CA ALA A 113 4.10 -6.21 22.02
C ALA A 113 2.97 -5.22 22.35
N THR A 114 2.60 -5.10 23.63
CA THR A 114 1.64 -4.10 24.11
C THR A 114 2.15 -2.68 23.85
N GLU A 115 3.41 -2.40 24.21
CA GLU A 115 4.04 -1.10 23.91
C GLU A 115 4.10 -0.83 22.40
N GLN A 116 4.43 -1.85 21.60
CA GLN A 116 4.48 -1.70 20.15
C GLN A 116 3.11 -1.46 19.51
N LEU A 117 2.03 -2.05 20.04
CA LEU A 117 0.67 -1.80 19.55
C LEU A 117 0.27 -0.32 19.70
N ASP A 118 0.65 0.32 20.81
CA ASP A 118 0.35 1.73 21.05
C ASP A 118 1.06 2.65 20.06
N VAL A 119 2.31 2.35 19.72
CA VAL A 119 3.09 3.15 18.74
C VAL A 119 2.83 2.74 17.29
N LEU A 120 2.27 1.56 17.03
CA LEU A 120 2.04 1.01 15.69
C LEU A 120 1.23 1.98 14.83
N LYS A 121 0.10 2.47 15.38
CA LYS A 121 -0.77 3.42 14.68
C LYS A 121 0.00 4.68 14.28
N THR A 122 0.78 5.24 15.19
CA THR A 122 1.56 6.47 14.96
C THR A 122 2.60 6.28 13.86
N ARG A 123 3.27 5.12 13.79
CA ARG A 123 4.27 4.82 12.75
C ARG A 123 3.63 4.63 11.37
N PHE A 124 2.46 4.01 11.30
CA PHE A 124 1.77 3.74 10.03
C PHE A 124 0.92 4.93 9.54
N MET A 125 0.49 5.84 10.43
CA MET A 125 -0.39 6.96 10.11
C MET A 125 0.09 7.83 8.94
N PRO A 126 1.38 8.21 8.84
CA PRO A 126 1.88 9.00 7.70
C PRO A 126 1.73 8.32 6.33
N TYR A 127 1.54 7.00 6.30
CA TYR A 127 1.40 6.23 5.06
C TYR A 127 -0.05 5.93 4.68
N MET A 128 -0.98 6.22 5.60
CA MET A 128 -2.42 5.96 5.48
C MET A 128 -3.24 7.23 5.21
N ASP A 129 -2.64 8.42 5.36
CA ASP A 129 -3.34 9.67 5.09
C ASP A 129 -3.50 9.88 3.57
N LEU A 130 -4.75 9.84 3.12
CA LEU A 130 -5.14 10.08 1.73
C LEU A 130 -5.23 11.57 1.38
N SER A 131 -5.21 12.46 2.38
CA SER A 131 -5.34 13.91 2.16
C SER A 131 -4.12 14.53 1.49
N ASP A 132 -2.94 13.93 1.67
CA ASP A 132 -1.68 14.29 1.01
C ASP A 132 -1.65 13.90 -0.48
N TRP A 133 -2.62 13.13 -0.98
CA TRP A 133 -2.59 12.53 -2.33
C TRP A 133 -3.48 13.26 -3.35
N ARG A 134 -3.81 14.53 -3.08
CA ARG A 134 -4.68 15.39 -3.90
C ARG A 134 -3.93 16.21 -4.95
#